data_AF-A0A357KS08-F1
#
_entry.id   AF-A0A357KS08-F1
#
_cell.length_a   1.000
_cell.length_b   1.000
_cell.length_c   1.000
_cell.angle_alpha   90.00
_cell.angle_beta   90.00
_cell.angle_gamma   90.00
#
_symmetry.space_group_name_H-M   'P 1'
#
loop_
_entity.id
_entity.type
_entity.pdbx_description
1 polymer ?
#
loop_
_entity_poly.entity_id
_entity_poly.type
_entity_poly.pdbx_seq_one_letter_code
_entity_poly.pdbx_strand_id
1 'polypeptide(L)'
;QDTTVVIHPLTDHRRSLPLDKKGELVEAHKDFQLVISYNPGYQSMMKDLKQSTKQRFGALDFDYPEESIEVSIVTKESGVDKPTAEKLVQISHRARNLKGHGLDEGISTRLLVYAGQLIKKGVEPQAACMMTMVTPLTDDPDMRDTLHAAVETFFG
;
A
#
# COMPACT_ATOMS: atom_id res chain seq x y z
N GLN A 1 22.64 12.47 -9.14
CA GLN A 1 22.05 12.50 -10.49
C GLN A 1 20.61 12.04 -10.35
N ASP A 2 19.65 12.82 -10.82
CA ASP A 2 18.23 12.51 -10.65
C ASP A 2 17.84 11.44 -11.67
N THR A 3 17.88 10.17 -11.27
CA THR A 3 17.71 9.02 -12.18
C THR A 3 16.34 8.98 -12.84
N THR A 4 15.37 9.75 -12.34
CA THR A 4 14.01 9.84 -12.88
C THR A 4 13.91 10.69 -14.15
N VAL A 5 14.90 11.51 -14.51
CA VAL A 5 14.81 12.30 -15.76
C VAL A 5 15.03 11.46 -17.02
N VAL A 6 15.57 10.23 -16.87
CA VAL A 6 15.82 9.31 -17.98
C VAL A 6 14.53 8.90 -18.70
N ILE A 7 13.38 8.97 -18.02
CA ILE A 7 12.08 8.63 -18.61
C ILE A 7 11.45 9.79 -19.38
N HIS A 8 11.97 11.01 -19.32
CA HIS A 8 11.35 12.16 -20.00
C HIS A 8 11.26 11.95 -21.52
N PRO A 9 12.31 11.50 -22.22
CA PRO A 9 12.23 11.27 -23.67
C PRO A 9 11.24 10.16 -24.07
N LEU A 10 10.94 9.22 -23.17
CA LEU A 10 9.93 8.16 -23.37
C LEU A 10 8.49 8.68 -23.25
N THR A 11 8.29 9.84 -22.63
CA THR A 11 6.96 10.47 -22.45
C THR A 11 6.71 11.64 -23.41
N ASP A 12 7.72 12.05 -24.18
CA ASP A 12 7.58 13.07 -25.22
C ASP A 12 7.11 12.45 -26.55
N HIS A 13 6.72 13.30 -27.51
CA HIS A 13 6.27 12.90 -28.85
C HIS A 13 7.23 11.96 -29.60
N ARG A 14 8.54 12.03 -29.32
CA ARG A 14 9.56 11.21 -30.00
C ARG A 14 9.69 9.79 -29.44
N ARG A 15 9.21 9.53 -28.21
CA ARG A 15 9.28 8.24 -27.52
C ARG A 15 10.59 7.48 -27.75
N SER A 16 11.71 8.03 -27.31
CA SER A 16 13.03 7.40 -27.46
C SER A 16 13.73 7.21 -26.12
N LEU A 17 14.69 6.29 -26.05
CA LEU A 17 15.50 6.01 -24.88
C LEU A 17 16.99 6.16 -25.25
N PRO A 18 17.66 7.24 -24.82
CA PRO A 18 19.09 7.39 -25.02
C PRO A 18 19.86 6.46 -24.08
N LEU A 19 20.75 5.65 -24.65
CA LEU A 19 21.69 4.77 -23.95
C LEU A 19 23.11 5.34 -24.08
N ASP A 20 23.39 6.43 -23.35
CA ASP A 20 24.62 7.22 -23.51
C ASP A 20 25.90 6.39 -23.42
N LYS A 21 25.96 5.42 -22.50
CA LYS A 21 27.12 4.53 -22.33
C LYS A 21 27.39 3.61 -23.52
N LYS A 22 26.36 3.36 -24.34
CA LYS A 22 26.42 2.53 -25.55
C LYS A 22 26.46 3.38 -26.82
N GLY A 23 26.22 4.70 -26.71
CA GLY A 23 26.09 5.59 -27.87
C GLY A 23 24.88 5.25 -28.76
N GLU A 24 23.83 4.65 -28.18
CA GLU A 24 22.66 4.18 -28.92
C GLU A 24 21.43 5.02 -28.56
N LEU A 25 20.59 5.33 -29.55
CA LEU A 25 19.27 5.91 -29.36
C LEU A 25 18.21 4.87 -29.74
N VAL A 26 17.50 4.34 -28.75
CA VAL A 26 16.48 3.32 -28.99
C VAL A 26 15.14 4.02 -29.22
N GLU A 27 14.47 3.70 -30.33
CA GLU A 27 13.07 4.08 -30.54
C GLU A 27 12.16 3.14 -29.76
N ALA A 28 11.26 3.68 -28.94
CA ALA A 28 10.35 2.86 -28.16
C ALA A 28 9.35 2.19 -29.11
N HIS A 29 9.21 0.87 -28.99
CA HIS A 29 8.24 0.09 -29.75
C HIS A 29 6.84 0.70 -29.67
N LYS A 30 6.03 0.61 -30.73
CA LYS A 30 4.67 1.18 -30.78
C LYS A 30 3.78 0.78 -29.60
N ASP A 31 3.94 -0.44 -29.12
CA ASP A 31 3.14 -1.01 -28.01
C ASP A 31 3.78 -0.77 -26.62
N PHE A 32 4.90 -0.07 -26.54
CA PHE A 32 5.50 0.30 -25.26
C PHE A 32 4.57 1.22 -24.48
N GLN A 33 4.39 0.90 -23.20
CA GLN A 33 3.64 1.67 -22.22
C GLN A 33 4.49 1.86 -20.97
N LEU A 34 4.52 3.09 -20.45
CA LEU A 34 5.18 3.41 -19.18
C LEU A 34 4.13 3.57 -18.08
N VAL A 35 4.35 2.90 -16.95
CA VAL A 35 3.54 3.01 -15.72
C VAL A 35 4.50 3.21 -14.55
N ILE A 36 4.16 4.14 -13.66
CA ILE A 36 4.91 4.38 -12.41
C ILE A 36 3.92 4.35 -11.24
N SER A 37 4.43 4.03 -10.05
CA SER A 37 3.65 4.06 -8.80
C SER A 37 4.49 4.72 -7.71
N TYR A 38 3.85 5.52 -6.86
CA TYR A 38 4.46 6.10 -5.68
C TYR A 38 3.40 6.38 -4.61
N ASN A 39 3.79 6.40 -3.33
CA ASN A 39 2.90 6.74 -2.22
C ASN A 39 3.12 8.22 -1.84
N PRO A 40 2.14 9.12 -2.04
CA PRO A 40 2.25 10.51 -1.64
C PRO A 40 2.48 10.65 -0.13
N GLY A 41 3.37 11.57 0.29
CA GLY A 41 3.60 11.85 1.71
C GLY A 41 4.48 10.85 2.46
N TYR A 42 4.85 9.73 1.82
CA TYR A 42 5.71 8.70 2.44
C TYR A 42 7.20 9.02 2.34
N GLN A 43 7.58 9.85 1.37
CA GLN A 43 8.95 10.24 1.12
C GLN A 43 9.22 11.63 1.67
N SER A 44 10.44 11.87 2.14
CA SER A 44 10.87 13.24 2.43
C SER A 44 10.70 14.11 1.18
N MET A 45 10.37 15.39 1.36
CA MET A 45 10.17 16.39 0.29
C MET A 45 11.27 16.37 -0.80
N MET A 46 12.48 15.90 -0.46
CA MET A 46 13.65 15.80 -1.35
C MET A 46 13.63 14.60 -2.31
N LYS A 47 12.80 13.58 -2.07
CA LYS A 47 12.66 12.38 -2.93
C LYS A 47 11.35 12.36 -3.72
N ASP A 48 10.48 13.32 -3.46
CA ASP A 48 9.20 13.46 -4.14
C ASP A 48 9.38 13.65 -5.66
N LEU A 49 8.43 13.11 -6.45
CA LEU A 49 8.47 13.31 -7.90
C LEU A 49 8.38 14.80 -8.22
N LYS A 50 9.38 15.31 -8.95
CA LYS A 50 9.38 16.68 -9.46
C LYS A 50 8.13 16.96 -10.28
N GLN A 51 7.64 18.21 -10.23
CA GLN A 51 6.47 18.64 -11.01
C GLN A 51 6.63 18.39 -12.51
N SER A 52 7.84 18.59 -13.04
CA SER A 52 8.17 18.28 -14.44
C SER A 52 8.03 16.81 -14.81
N THR A 53 8.13 15.89 -13.84
CA THR A 53 7.86 14.46 -14.04
C THR A 53 6.37 14.16 -13.83
N LYS A 54 5.74 14.70 -12.78
CA LYS A 54 4.30 14.49 -12.50
C LYS A 54 3.40 14.91 -13.68
N GLN A 55 3.71 16.04 -14.32
CA GLN A 55 2.93 16.58 -15.44
C GLN A 55 3.08 15.81 -16.77
N ARG A 56 3.81 14.68 -16.78
CA ARG A 56 4.00 13.81 -17.94
C ARG A 56 3.15 12.54 -17.89
N PHE A 57 2.34 12.38 -16.85
CA PHE A 57 1.52 11.20 -16.61
C PHE A 57 0.04 11.61 -16.44
N GLY A 58 -0.85 10.78 -16.97
CA GLY A 58 -2.20 10.68 -16.41
C GLY A 58 -2.11 9.98 -15.05
N ALA A 59 -2.95 10.39 -14.09
CA ALA A 59 -2.91 9.88 -12.73
C ALA A 59 -4.22 9.16 -12.37
N LEU A 60 -4.08 8.05 -11.65
CA LEU A 60 -5.16 7.39 -10.93
C LEU A 60 -4.80 7.41 -9.46
N ASP A 61 -5.71 7.92 -8.64
CA ASP A 61 -5.55 7.93 -7.19
C ASP A 61 -6.19 6.67 -6.60
N PHE A 62 -5.46 5.97 -5.74
CA PHE A 62 -5.90 4.74 -5.11
C PHE A 62 -5.91 4.93 -3.61
N ASP A 63 -7.02 4.56 -2.99
CA ASP A 63 -7.15 4.45 -1.54
C ASP A 63 -7.62 3.05 -1.18
N TYR A 64 -7.74 2.79 0.12
CA TYR A 64 -8.34 1.55 0.60
C TYR A 64 -9.75 1.38 0.04
N PRO A 65 -10.14 0.14 -0.36
CA PRO A 65 -11.47 -0.09 -0.92
C PRO A 65 -12.57 0.20 0.10
N GLU A 66 -13.78 0.44 -0.41
CA GLU A 66 -14.99 0.41 0.41
C GLU A 66 -15.12 -0.91 1.18
N GLU A 67 -15.70 -0.86 2.37
CA GLU A 67 -15.73 -1.99 3.32
C GLU A 67 -16.18 -3.30 2.67
N SER A 68 -17.29 -3.27 1.93
CA SER A 68 -17.85 -4.45 1.27
C SER A 68 -16.91 -5.08 0.23
N ILE A 69 -16.14 -4.25 -0.47
CA ILE A 69 -15.15 -4.68 -1.46
C ILE A 69 -13.93 -5.24 -0.73
N GLU A 70 -13.45 -4.56 0.30
CA GLU A 70 -12.29 -5.02 1.07
C GLU A 70 -12.56 -6.34 1.79
N VAL A 71 -13.74 -6.52 2.38
CA VAL A 71 -14.19 -7.80 2.95
C VAL A 71 -14.17 -8.90 1.89
N SER A 72 -14.65 -8.61 0.68
CA SER A 72 -14.64 -9.58 -0.42
C SER A 72 -13.23 -9.97 -0.85
N ILE A 73 -12.31 -8.99 -0.91
CA ILE A 73 -10.89 -9.22 -1.20
C ILE A 73 -10.27 -10.09 -0.10
N VAL A 74 -10.42 -9.72 1.17
CA VAL A 74 -9.83 -10.45 2.30
C VAL A 74 -10.37 -11.87 2.37
N THR A 75 -11.69 -12.06 2.21
CA THR A 75 -12.32 -13.40 2.17
C THR A 75 -11.68 -14.26 1.08
N LYS A 76 -11.55 -13.72 -0.13
CA LYS A 76 -11.03 -14.45 -1.30
C LYS A 76 -9.53 -14.77 -1.17
N GLU A 77 -8.73 -13.78 -0.81
CA GLU A 77 -7.26 -13.88 -0.82
C GLU A 77 -6.68 -14.59 0.42
N SER A 78 -7.43 -14.63 1.53
CA SER A 78 -7.01 -15.32 2.76
C SER A 78 -7.71 -16.65 3.01
N GLY A 79 -8.89 -16.88 2.41
CA GLY A 79 -9.66 -18.12 2.56
C GLY A 79 -10.38 -18.28 3.90
N VAL A 80 -10.45 -17.22 4.71
CA VAL A 80 -11.32 -17.15 5.90
C VAL A 80 -12.78 -16.93 5.50
N ASP A 81 -13.69 -17.17 6.43
CA ASP A 81 -15.11 -16.85 6.22
C ASP A 81 -15.38 -15.33 6.23
N LYS A 82 -16.52 -14.95 5.67
CA LYS A 82 -16.96 -13.55 5.58
C LYS A 82 -17.03 -12.86 6.96
N PRO A 83 -17.60 -13.47 8.03
CA PRO A 83 -17.59 -12.86 9.36
C PRO A 83 -16.19 -12.55 9.90
N THR A 84 -15.22 -13.43 9.66
CA THR A 84 -13.82 -13.19 10.07
C THR A 84 -13.22 -12.04 9.27
N ALA A 85 -13.44 -12.01 7.96
CA ALA A 85 -12.97 -10.91 7.10
C ALA A 85 -13.59 -9.56 7.50
N GLU A 86 -14.89 -9.52 7.83
CA GLU A 86 -15.57 -8.32 8.32
C GLU A 86 -14.92 -7.77 9.59
N LYS A 87 -14.62 -8.63 10.57
CA LYS A 87 -13.92 -8.24 11.80
C LYS A 87 -12.54 -7.65 11.52
N LEU A 88 -11.77 -8.29 10.63
CA LEU A 88 -10.44 -7.80 10.24
C LEU A 88 -10.51 -6.41 9.59
N VAL A 89 -11.44 -6.21 8.66
CA VAL A 89 -11.65 -4.90 8.01
C VAL A 89 -12.09 -3.84 9.02
N GLN A 90 -13.00 -4.17 9.94
CA GLN A 90 -13.45 -3.25 10.99
C GLN A 90 -12.31 -2.81 11.92
N ILE A 91 -11.38 -3.71 12.26
CA ILE A 91 -10.16 -3.34 13.01
C ILE A 91 -9.30 -2.36 12.19
N SER A 92 -9.13 -2.59 10.88
CA SER A 92 -8.36 -1.67 10.04
C SER A 92 -8.96 -0.28 9.92
N HIS A 93 -10.29 -0.16 9.88
CA HIS A 93 -10.97 1.14 9.84
C HIS A 93 -10.64 1.97 11.08
N ARG A 94 -10.65 1.35 12.27
CA ARG A 94 -10.25 2.01 13.52
C ARG A 94 -8.79 2.47 13.47
N ALA A 95 -7.88 1.63 12.98
CA ALA A 95 -6.47 2.00 12.85
C ALA A 95 -6.24 3.12 11.81
N ARG A 96 -6.94 3.09 10.68
CA ARG A 96 -6.84 4.13 9.64
C ARG A 96 -7.31 5.49 10.14
N ASN A 97 -8.30 5.53 11.03
CA ASN A 97 -8.74 6.77 11.68
C ASN A 97 -7.70 7.36 12.64
N LEU A 98 -6.72 6.57 13.09
CA LEU A 98 -5.59 7.04 13.91
C LEU A 98 -4.43 7.59 13.08
N LYS A 99 -4.51 7.54 11.75
CA LYS A 99 -3.50 8.16 10.88
C LYS A 99 -3.42 9.67 11.18
N GLY A 100 -2.21 10.17 11.40
CA GLY A 100 -1.96 11.56 11.82
C GLY A 100 -2.21 11.84 13.31
N HIS A 101 -2.66 10.84 14.08
CA HIS A 101 -2.92 10.92 15.52
C HIS A 101 -2.11 9.85 16.28
N GLY A 102 -0.84 9.66 15.90
CA GLY A 102 0.06 8.67 16.48
C GLY A 102 0.46 7.53 15.54
N LEU A 103 -0.22 7.40 14.38
CA LEU A 103 0.23 6.54 13.29
C LEU A 103 0.62 7.35 12.05
N ASP A 104 1.75 6.99 11.45
CA ASP A 104 2.18 7.53 10.15
C ASP A 104 1.30 6.97 9.01
N GLU A 105 0.90 5.69 9.12
CA GLU A 105 0.04 5.00 8.17
C GLU A 105 -1.02 4.14 8.87
N GLY A 106 -2.14 3.92 8.18
CA GLY A 106 -3.15 2.96 8.61
C GLY A 106 -2.82 1.52 8.17
N ILE A 107 -3.58 0.56 8.68
CA ILE A 107 -3.46 -0.85 8.30
C ILE A 107 -3.80 -1.02 6.81
N SER A 108 -2.83 -1.53 6.04
CA SER A 108 -3.05 -1.84 4.63
C SER A 108 -3.85 -3.13 4.41
N THR A 109 -4.56 -3.23 3.29
CA THR A 109 -5.28 -4.47 2.88
C THR A 109 -4.35 -5.68 2.85
N ARG A 110 -3.04 -5.49 2.55
CA ARG A 110 -2.04 -6.56 2.61
C ARG A 110 -1.93 -7.19 4.00
N LEU A 111 -1.94 -6.37 5.05
CA LEU A 111 -1.83 -6.84 6.43
C LEU A 111 -3.10 -7.59 6.87
N LEU A 112 -4.28 -7.17 6.37
CA LEU A 112 -5.52 -7.91 6.56
C LEU A 112 -5.47 -9.31 5.94
N VAL A 113 -4.95 -9.41 4.71
CA VAL A 113 -4.78 -10.70 4.03
C VAL A 113 -3.81 -11.59 4.82
N TYR A 114 -2.70 -11.05 5.32
CA TYR A 114 -1.77 -11.80 6.17
C TYR A 114 -2.42 -12.28 7.47
N ALA A 115 -3.17 -11.44 8.17
CA ALA A 115 -3.93 -11.82 9.37
C ALA A 115 -4.88 -12.97 9.06
N GLY A 116 -5.69 -12.84 8.01
CA GLY A 116 -6.61 -13.88 7.57
C GLY A 116 -5.89 -15.19 7.20
N GLN A 117 -4.76 -15.13 6.51
CA GLN A 117 -3.98 -16.32 6.13
C GLN A 117 -3.42 -17.06 7.34
N LEU A 118 -3.01 -16.34 8.40
CA LEU A 118 -2.58 -16.95 9.65
C LEU A 118 -3.76 -17.60 10.39
N ILE A 119 -4.89 -16.90 10.49
CA ILE A 119 -6.12 -17.44 11.09
C ILE A 119 -6.57 -18.71 10.37
N LYS A 120 -6.54 -18.71 9.03
CA LYS A 120 -6.89 -19.88 8.22
C LYS A 120 -5.99 -21.09 8.49
N LYS A 121 -4.74 -20.85 8.89
CA LYS A 121 -3.77 -21.89 9.28
C LYS A 121 -3.90 -22.34 10.74
N GLY A 122 -4.89 -21.84 11.47
CA GLY A 122 -5.15 -22.20 12.87
C GLY A 122 -4.39 -21.37 13.89
N VAL A 123 -3.82 -20.24 13.50
CA VAL A 123 -3.30 -19.26 14.47
C VAL A 123 -4.47 -18.55 15.13
N GLU A 124 -4.43 -18.42 16.45
CA GLU A 124 -5.44 -17.69 17.21
C GLU A 124 -5.65 -16.26 16.66
N PRO A 125 -6.89 -15.80 16.45
CA PRO A 125 -7.16 -14.51 15.80
C PRO A 125 -6.47 -13.31 16.43
N GLN A 126 -6.42 -13.23 17.76
CA GLN A 126 -5.72 -12.16 18.46
C GLN A 126 -4.22 -12.18 18.14
N ALA A 127 -3.58 -13.35 18.20
CA ALA A 127 -2.16 -13.49 17.89
C ALA A 127 -1.85 -13.17 16.42
N ALA A 128 -2.71 -13.61 15.50
CA ALA A 128 -2.58 -13.31 14.08
C ALA A 128 -2.67 -11.80 13.82
N CYS A 129 -3.64 -11.10 14.42
CA CYS A 129 -3.78 -9.66 14.30
C CYS A 129 -2.57 -8.94 14.93
N MET A 130 -2.10 -9.37 16.09
CA MET A 130 -0.93 -8.74 16.72
C MET A 130 0.33 -8.84 15.85
N MET A 131 0.63 -10.03 15.33
CA MET A 131 1.81 -10.25 14.49
C MET A 131 1.79 -9.49 13.16
N THR A 132 0.60 -9.16 12.63
CA THR A 132 0.47 -8.64 11.26
C THR A 132 -0.04 -7.22 11.18
N MET A 133 -0.98 -6.84 12.04
CA MET A 133 -1.72 -5.58 11.97
C MET A 133 -1.28 -4.58 13.04
N VAL A 134 -0.69 -5.04 14.15
CA VAL A 134 -0.32 -4.16 15.28
C VAL A 134 1.20 -3.99 15.39
N THR A 135 1.93 -5.07 15.64
CA THR A 135 3.40 -5.02 15.85
C THR A 135 4.16 -4.36 14.70
N PRO A 136 3.83 -4.62 13.41
CA PRO A 136 4.54 -3.98 12.30
C PRO A 136 4.16 -2.51 12.06
N LEU A 137 3.06 -2.03 12.65
CA LEU A 137 2.52 -0.71 12.34
C LEU A 137 3.11 0.38 13.22
N THR A 138 3.51 0.02 14.45
CA THR A 138 4.03 0.99 15.41
C THR A 138 4.90 0.32 16.47
N ASP A 139 5.92 1.06 16.91
CA ASP A 139 6.75 0.75 18.08
C ASP A 139 6.33 1.55 19.32
N ASP A 140 5.36 2.47 19.18
CA ASP A 140 4.78 3.23 20.29
C ASP A 140 3.89 2.32 21.16
N PRO A 141 4.19 2.18 22.47
CA PRO A 141 3.41 1.31 23.36
C PRO A 141 1.94 1.72 23.51
N ASP A 142 1.63 3.02 23.59
CA ASP A 142 0.26 3.51 23.79
C ASP A 142 -0.59 3.26 22.53
N MET A 143 0.03 3.41 21.35
CA MET A 143 -0.62 3.07 20.09
C MET A 143 -0.82 1.57 19.92
N ARG A 144 0.15 0.76 20.38
CA ARG A 144 -0.02 -0.71 20.41
C ARG A 144 -1.19 -1.12 21.30
N ASP A 145 -1.30 -0.56 22.49
CA ASP A 145 -2.38 -0.88 23.42
C ASP A 145 -3.75 -0.46 22.84
N THR A 146 -3.82 0.70 22.19
CA THR A 146 -5.02 1.17 21.50
C THR A 146 -5.45 0.21 20.39
N LEU A 147 -4.50 -0.25 19.55
CA LEU A 147 -4.78 -1.20 18.49
C LEU A 147 -5.11 -2.60 19.03
N HIS A 148 -4.45 -3.02 20.11
CA HIS A 148 -4.74 -4.28 20.79
C HIS A 148 -6.17 -4.30 21.35
N ALA A 149 -6.60 -3.23 22.02
CA ALA A 149 -7.97 -3.09 22.50
C ALA A 149 -9.00 -3.15 21.36
N ALA A 150 -8.66 -2.61 20.18
CA ALA A 150 -9.49 -2.77 18.99
C ALA A 150 -9.59 -4.23 18.55
N VAL A 151 -8.48 -4.99 18.55
CA VAL A 151 -8.48 -6.43 18.24
C VAL A 151 -9.33 -7.22 19.24
N GLU A 152 -9.16 -6.98 20.54
CA GLU A 152 -9.93 -7.63 21.61
C GLU A 152 -11.44 -7.37 21.48
N THR A 153 -11.84 -6.18 21.04
CA THR A 153 -13.27 -5.86 20.84
C THR A 153 -13.95 -6.81 19.85
N PHE A 154 -13.23 -7.33 18.84
CA PHE A 154 -13.82 -8.19 17.79
C PHE A 154 -13.52 -9.68 17.96
N PHE A 155 -12.42 -10.03 18.64
CA PHE A 155 -11.93 -11.41 18.80
C PHE A 155 -11.69 -11.83 20.26
N GLY A 156 -12.09 -11.03 21.24
CA GLY A 156 -12.16 -11.39 22.66
C GLY A 156 -13.48 -12.03 23.05
#